data_AF-A0A3A9G126-F1
#
_entry.id   AF-A0A3A9G126-F1
#
_cell.length_a   1.000
_cell.length_b   1.000
_cell.length_c   1.000
_cell.angle_alpha   90.00
_cell.angle_beta   90.00
_cell.angle_gamma   90.00
#
_symmetry.space_group_name_H-M   'P 1'
#
loop_
_entity.id
_entity.type
_entity.pdbx_description
1 polymer ?
#
loop_
_entity_poly.entity_id
_entity_poly.type
_entity_poly.pdbx_seq_one_letter_code
_entity_poly.pdbx_strand_id
1 'polypeptide(L)'
;MKQFQYVITDPVGIHARPAGLLVKAAKALDSTVTIEKVGGKSASANKLMAVMGLGVKGGDTVNVTVEGGNEDANAAAMEQFFKENL
;
A
#
# COMPACT_ATOMS: atom_id res chain seq x y z
N MET A 1 -2.31 15.94 2.49
CA MET A 1 -2.36 14.50 2.81
C MET A 1 -3.66 13.91 2.28
N LYS A 2 -3.58 12.75 1.61
CA LYS A 2 -4.74 11.94 1.17
C LYS A 2 -4.69 10.56 1.83
N GLN A 3 -5.85 9.97 2.08
CA GLN A 3 -5.95 8.65 2.69
C GLN A 3 -7.14 7.90 2.12
N PHE A 4 -6.98 6.59 1.96
CA PHE A 4 -8.07 5.68 1.64
C PHE A 4 -7.92 4.36 2.41
N GLN A 5 -9.03 3.63 2.52
CA GLN A 5 -9.05 2.28 3.07
C GLN A 5 -9.25 1.26 1.95
N TYR A 6 -8.65 0.10 2.11
CA TYR A 6 -8.80 -1.00 1.17
C TYR A 6 -8.81 -2.35 1.88
N VAL A 7 -9.67 -3.27 1.43
CA VAL A 7 -9.72 -4.66 1.90
C VAL A 7 -8.92 -5.50 0.91
N ILE A 8 -7.89 -6.19 1.42
CA ILE A 8 -7.00 -6.99 0.59
C ILE A 8 -7.75 -8.20 0.03
N THR A 9 -7.77 -8.33 -1.28
CA THR A 9 -8.55 -9.36 -2.00
C THR A 9 -7.70 -10.56 -2.42
N ASP A 10 -6.37 -10.39 -2.50
CA ASP A 10 -5.45 -11.51 -2.69
C ASP A 10 -5.58 -12.47 -1.48
N PRO A 11 -5.87 -13.76 -1.70
CA PRO A 11 -6.12 -14.71 -0.62
C PRO A 11 -4.89 -14.95 0.28
N VAL A 12 -3.68 -14.74 -0.24
CA VAL A 12 -2.43 -14.84 0.53
C VAL A 12 -2.13 -13.51 1.23
N GLY A 13 -2.50 -12.39 0.61
CA GLY A 13 -2.29 -11.03 1.10
C GLY A 13 -1.03 -10.38 0.52
N ILE A 14 -0.38 -9.49 1.27
CA ILE A 14 0.79 -8.76 0.75
C ILE A 14 2.07 -9.60 0.92
N HIS A 15 2.20 -10.63 0.10
CA HIS A 15 3.40 -11.48 0.01
C HIS A 15 4.44 -10.92 -1.00
N ALA A 16 5.53 -11.66 -1.23
CA ALA A 16 6.69 -11.17 -1.99
C ALA A 16 6.39 -10.57 -3.37
N ARG A 17 5.45 -11.15 -4.13
CA ARG A 17 5.08 -10.66 -5.47
C ARG A 17 4.31 -9.33 -5.41
N PRO A 18 3.12 -9.25 -4.80
CA PRO A 18 2.39 -8.00 -4.68
C PRO A 18 3.18 -6.92 -3.93
N ALA A 19 3.97 -7.29 -2.90
CA ALA A 19 4.85 -6.35 -2.21
C ALA A 19 5.93 -5.75 -3.13
N GLY A 20 6.52 -6.56 -4.02
CA GLY A 20 7.49 -6.09 -5.01
C GLY A 20 6.88 -5.11 -6.01
N LEU A 21 5.67 -5.41 -6.49
CA LEU A 21 4.92 -4.52 -7.39
C LEU A 21 4.55 -3.21 -6.71
N LEU A 22 4.09 -3.28 -5.46
CA LEU A 22 3.73 -2.12 -4.64
C LEU A 22 4.94 -1.20 -4.40
N VAL A 23 6.10 -1.78 -4.06
CA VAL A 23 7.34 -1.01 -3.88
C VAL A 23 7.75 -0.31 -5.17
N LYS A 24 7.61 -0.99 -6.31
CA LYS A 24 7.91 -0.40 -7.62
C LYS A 24 6.96 0.76 -7.92
N ALA A 25 5.66 0.58 -7.68
CA ALA A 25 4.65 1.62 -7.88
C ALA A 25 4.91 2.83 -6.96
N ALA A 26 5.10 2.59 -5.66
CA ALA A 26 5.35 3.65 -4.69
C ALA A 26 6.64 4.44 -4.97
N LYS A 27 7.69 3.80 -5.47
CA LYS A 27 8.95 4.47 -5.85
C LYS A 27 8.85 5.32 -7.12
N ALA A 28 7.81 5.12 -7.94
CA ALA A 28 7.59 5.90 -9.15
C ALA A 28 6.84 7.22 -8.86
N LEU A 29 6.32 7.39 -7.64
CA LEU A 29 5.59 8.59 -7.22
C LEU A 29 6.52 9.62 -6.58
N ASP A 30 6.12 10.88 -6.63
CA ASP A 30 6.74 11.98 -5.88
C ASP A 30 6.12 12.15 -4.47
N SER A 31 5.15 11.31 -4.09
CA SER A 31 4.60 11.21 -2.73
C SER A 31 5.29 10.13 -1.90
N THR A 32 5.27 10.33 -0.57
CA THR A 32 5.47 9.23 0.37
C THR A 32 4.17 8.45 0.55
N VAL A 33 4.25 7.13 0.40
CA VAL A 33 3.12 6.22 0.64
C VAL A 33 3.40 5.37 1.87
N THR A 34 2.45 5.35 2.81
CA THR A 34 2.49 4.56 4.04
C THR A 34 1.30 3.63 4.08
N ILE A 35 1.53 2.36 4.41
CA ILE A 35 0.50 1.34 4.60
C ILE A 35 0.46 0.99 6.07
N GLU A 36 -0.74 0.96 6.62
CA GLU A 36 -1.02 0.54 7.98
C GLU A 36 -2.08 -0.56 7.96
N LYS A 37 -1.79 -1.70 8.57
CA LYS A 37 -2.82 -2.70 8.85
C LYS A 37 -3.71 -2.18 9.97
N VAL A 38 -5.03 -2.19 9.80
CA VAL A 38 -5.97 -1.71 10.84
C VAL A 38 -5.72 -2.46 12.15
N GLY A 39 -5.45 -1.71 13.24
CA GLY A 39 -5.11 -2.27 14.55
C GLY A 39 -3.71 -2.88 14.65
N GLY A 40 -2.85 -2.64 13.66
CA GLY A 40 -1.52 -3.22 13.52
C GLY A 40 -0.41 -2.19 13.39
N LYS A 41 0.66 -2.60 12.71
CA LYS A 41 1.82 -1.74 12.43
C LYS A 41 1.64 -1.01 11.10
N SER A 42 2.45 0.03 10.90
CA SER A 42 2.59 0.73 9.63
C SER A 42 4.00 0.61 9.06
N ALA A 43 4.11 0.74 7.74
CA ALA A 43 5.36 0.74 7.01
C ALA A 43 5.25 1.61 5.76
N SER A 44 6.38 2.21 5.35
CA SER A 44 6.45 2.87 4.05
C SER A 44 6.38 1.85 2.92
N ALA A 45 5.52 2.11 1.94
CA ALA A 45 5.28 1.24 0.79
C ALA A 45 6.53 1.05 -0.09
N ASN A 46 7.54 1.92 0.02
CA ASN A 46 8.80 1.79 -0.73
C ASN A 46 9.82 0.82 -0.08
N LYS A 47 9.54 0.30 1.12
CA LYS A 47 10.41 -0.62 1.87
C LYS A 47 9.85 -2.04 1.84
N LEU A 48 10.28 -2.82 0.86
CA LEU A 48 9.80 -4.20 0.62
C LEU A 48 9.73 -5.06 1.89
N MET A 49 10.83 -5.13 2.66
CA MET A 49 10.88 -5.96 3.86
C MET A 49 9.95 -5.46 4.97
N ALA A 50 9.78 -4.15 5.10
CA ALA A 50 8.90 -3.57 6.10
C ALA A 50 7.42 -3.82 5.76
N VAL A 51 7.05 -3.68 4.48
CA VAL A 51 5.70 -3.99 3.97
C VAL A 51 5.34 -5.46 4.21
N MET A 52 6.22 -6.39 3.83
CA MET A 52 5.98 -7.82 4.11
C MET A 52 5.92 -8.12 5.61
N GLY A 53 6.73 -7.41 6.41
CA GLY A 53 6.73 -7.50 7.87
C GLY A 53 5.43 -7.01 8.54
N LEU A 54 4.53 -6.34 7.81
CA LEU A 54 3.20 -5.98 8.32
C LEU A 54 2.28 -7.20 8.51
N GLY A 55 2.57 -8.32 7.84
CA GLY A 55 1.76 -9.53 7.96
C GLY A 55 0.30 -9.32 7.55
N VAL A 56 0.09 -8.53 6.49
CA VAL A 56 -1.23 -8.25 5.91
C VAL A 56 -1.67 -9.46 5.09
N LYS A 57 -2.81 -10.04 5.44
CA LYS A 57 -3.41 -11.23 4.84
C LYS A 57 -4.63 -10.87 4.00
N GLY A 58 -5.09 -11.81 3.16
CA GLY A 58 -6.37 -11.69 2.48
C GLY A 58 -7.51 -11.43 3.47
N GLY A 59 -8.38 -10.48 3.14
CA GLY A 59 -9.49 -10.02 3.97
C GLY A 59 -9.12 -8.99 5.04
N ASP A 60 -7.83 -8.72 5.28
CA ASP A 60 -7.43 -7.63 6.17
C ASP A 60 -7.73 -6.26 5.53
N THR A 61 -8.15 -5.31 6.36
CA THR A 61 -8.25 -3.90 5.95
C THR A 61 -6.92 -3.19 6.23
N VAL A 62 -6.49 -2.38 5.26
CA VAL A 62 -5.36 -1.47 5.41
C VAL A 62 -5.79 -0.02 5.18
N ASN A 63 -5.19 0.88 5.94
CA ASN A 63 -5.19 2.31 5.68
C ASN A 63 -3.98 2.64 4.80
N VAL A 64 -4.20 3.36 3.71
CA VAL A 64 -3.13 3.85 2.83
C VAL A 64 -3.11 5.35 2.89
N THR A 65 -1.97 5.91 3.30
CA THR A 65 -1.74 7.34 3.39
C THR A 65 -0.77 7.75 2.29
N VAL A 66 -1.11 8.81 1.56
CA VAL A 66 -0.30 9.43 0.51
C VAL A 66 -0.06 10.88 0.89
N GLU A 67 1.21 11.27 1.02
CA GLU A 67 1.60 12.58 1.51
C GLU A 67 2.76 13.18 0.71
N GLY A 68 2.65 14.47 0.37
CA GLY A 68 3.60 15.20 -0.46
C GLY A 68 3.40 14.97 -1.96
N GLY A 69 4.12 15.71 -2.81
CA GLY A 69 3.98 15.62 -4.27
C GLY A 69 2.57 15.98 -4.75
N ASN A 70 2.14 15.37 -5.87
CA ASN A 70 0.75 15.48 -6.35
C ASN A 70 -0.15 14.43 -5.68
N GLU A 71 -0.55 14.71 -4.44
CA GLU A 71 -1.28 13.76 -3.59
C GLU A 71 -2.59 13.23 -4.21
N ASP A 72 -3.35 14.06 -4.94
CA ASP A 72 -4.59 13.65 -5.58
C ASP A 72 -4.36 12.62 -6.69
N ALA A 73 -3.42 12.92 -7.61
CA ALA A 73 -3.07 12.01 -8.69
C ALA A 73 -2.45 10.71 -8.16
N ASN A 74 -1.59 10.83 -7.14
CA ASN A 74 -0.87 9.70 -6.56
C ASN A 74 -1.76 8.80 -5.72
N ALA A 75 -2.71 9.36 -4.97
CA ALA A 75 -3.73 8.58 -4.27
C ALA A 75 -4.62 7.81 -5.26
N ALA A 76 -5.08 8.46 -6.34
CA ALA A 76 -5.87 7.80 -7.37
C ALA A 76 -5.09 6.66 -8.07
N ALA A 77 -3.82 6.89 -8.41
CA ALA A 77 -2.95 5.87 -8.98
C ALA A 77 -2.73 4.70 -8.02
N MET A 78 -2.55 4.97 -6.72
CA MET A 78 -2.35 3.93 -5.73
C MET A 78 -3.64 3.14 -5.45
N GLU A 79 -4.80 3.80 -5.37
CA GLU A 79 -6.09 3.10 -5.29
C GLU A 79 -6.32 2.15 -6.47
N GLN A 80 -5.99 2.60 -7.69
CA GLN A 80 -6.10 1.76 -8.88
C GLN A 80 -5.13 0.57 -8.81
N PHE A 81 -3.88 0.81 -8.41
CA PHE A 81 -2.90 -0.26 -8.21
C PHE A 81 -3.40 -1.32 -7.23
N PHE A 82 -3.98 -0.90 -6.09
CA PHE A 82 -4.53 -1.81 -5.09
C PHE A 82 -5.64 -2.70 -5.70
N LYS A 83 -6.60 -2.10 -6.42
CA LYS A 83 -7.69 -2.84 -7.09
C LYS A 83 -7.20 -3.88 -8.09
N GLU A 84 -6.09 -3.61 -8.77
CA GLU A 84 -5.54 -4.49 -9.80
C GLU A 84 -4.60 -5.58 -9.27
N ASN A 85 -3.99 -5.37 -8.09
CA ASN A 85 -2.84 -6.17 -7.64
C ASN A 85 -2.92 -6.68 -6.19
N LEU A 86 -3.88 -6.23 -5.37
CA LEU A 86 -3.96 -6.50 -3.93
C LEU A 86 -5.36 -6.93 -3.48
#